data_AF-A0A2S5GCC7-F1
#
_entry.id   AF-A0A2S5GCC7-F1
#
_cell.length_a   1.000
_cell.length_b   1.000
_cell.length_c   1.000
_cell.angle_alpha   90.00
_cell.angle_beta   90.00
_cell.angle_gamma   90.00
#
_symmetry.space_group_name_H-M   'P 1'
#
loop_
_entity.id
_entity.type
_entity.pdbx_description
1 polymer ?
#
loop_
_entity_poly.entity_id
_entity_poly.type
_entity_poly.pdbx_seq_one_letter_code
_entity_poly.pdbx_strand_id
1 'polypeptide(L)'
;MSLSEMKLGEIVWKQYIYKLFSYSDALKSLIIIQLLGIGFSLLASGGGSSSDGYITVSVDTYSVDLVFIFTLIWIFVTSILLTTKSYRFEDFTFVTSRLSSHLSNILYLITVSAAAMITLTLSSFLLYLLVRLFANTPLLYGGGSPGSPGALLLSAGAFLLYFILVSALGYLAGGLAQIHKSLIAVLPVVLIVLPIYLSISLGVYPLYSFYIAESSFWILGIKIIFTAAILFGGIILLFNNREVRA
;
A
#
# COMPACT_ATOMS: atom_id res chain seq x y z
N MET A 1 34.30 -25.05 -20.33
CA MET A 1 33.16 -24.13 -20.21
C MET A 1 33.52 -23.14 -19.12
N SER A 2 33.69 -21.86 -19.46
CA SER A 2 34.02 -20.82 -18.47
C SER A 2 32.79 -20.58 -17.60
N LEU A 3 32.94 -20.80 -16.29
CA LEU A 3 31.99 -20.36 -15.27
C LEU A 3 32.02 -18.83 -15.25
N SER A 4 31.27 -18.22 -16.16
CA SER A 4 30.94 -16.80 -16.10
C SER A 4 30.14 -16.56 -14.83
N GLU A 5 30.79 -16.14 -13.76
CA GLU A 5 30.11 -15.69 -12.53
C GLU A 5 29.09 -14.61 -12.93
N MET A 6 27.81 -14.95 -12.85
CA MET A 6 26.75 -13.98 -13.08
C MET A 6 26.84 -12.88 -12.02
N LYS A 7 26.86 -11.63 -12.46
CA LYS A 7 26.89 -10.47 -11.57
C LYS A 7 25.59 -10.43 -10.74
N LEU A 8 25.68 -9.98 -9.49
CA LEU A 8 24.54 -9.90 -8.56
C LEU A 8 23.35 -9.11 -9.15
N GLY A 9 23.63 -8.00 -9.85
CA GLY A 9 22.59 -7.19 -10.50
C GLY A 9 21.81 -7.95 -11.59
N GLU A 10 22.48 -8.79 -12.37
CA GLU A 10 21.82 -9.61 -13.39
C GLU A 10 20.93 -10.68 -12.77
N ILE A 11 21.36 -11.26 -11.64
CA ILE A 11 20.56 -12.22 -10.85
C ILE A 11 19.31 -11.53 -10.31
N VAL A 12 19.47 -10.35 -9.69
CA VAL A 12 18.35 -9.57 -9.13
C VAL A 12 17.34 -9.20 -10.23
N TRP A 13 17.82 -8.74 -11.38
CA TRP A 13 16.95 -8.35 -12.49
C TRP A 13 16.15 -9.53 -13.04
N LYS A 14 16.79 -10.68 -13.27
CA LYS A 14 16.11 -11.89 -13.73
C LYS A 14 15.06 -12.37 -12.73
N GLN A 15 15.39 -12.38 -11.44
CA GLN A 15 14.42 -12.73 -10.37
C GLN A 15 13.26 -11.74 -10.32
N TYR A 16 13.54 -10.44 -10.43
CA TYR A 16 12.51 -9.40 -10.43
C TYR A 16 11.52 -9.59 -11.59
N ILE A 17 12.03 -9.80 -12.82
CA ILE A 17 11.18 -10.08 -13.98
C ILE A 17 10.36 -11.35 -13.78
N TYR A 18 10.98 -12.43 -13.28
CA TYR A 18 10.26 -13.65 -12.99
C TYR A 18 9.13 -13.43 -11.98
N LYS A 19 9.36 -12.63 -10.93
CA LYS A 19 8.32 -12.28 -9.93
C LYS A 19 7.19 -11.46 -10.53
N LEU A 20 7.47 -10.55 -11.46
CA LEU A 20 6.38 -9.82 -12.13
C LEU A 20 5.43 -10.77 -12.89
N PHE A 21 5.96 -11.82 -13.52
CA PHE A 21 5.14 -12.77 -14.26
C PHE A 21 4.48 -13.82 -13.36
N SER A 22 5.22 -14.41 -12.42
CA SER A 22 4.69 -15.44 -11.50
C SER A 22 3.59 -14.88 -10.60
N TYR A 23 3.75 -13.64 -10.11
CA TYR A 23 2.81 -13.02 -9.17
C TYR A 23 1.78 -12.12 -9.87
N SER A 24 1.46 -12.41 -11.13
CA SER A 24 0.43 -11.68 -11.88
C SER A 24 -0.95 -11.77 -11.24
N ASP A 25 -1.22 -12.84 -10.47
CA ASP A 25 -2.48 -12.99 -9.72
C ASP A 25 -2.64 -11.94 -8.61
N ALA A 26 -1.54 -11.47 -8.00
CA ALA A 26 -1.61 -10.36 -7.06
C ALA A 26 -2.14 -9.09 -7.74
N LEU A 27 -1.69 -8.80 -8.98
CA LEU A 27 -2.19 -7.66 -9.75
C LEU A 27 -3.67 -7.82 -10.15
N LYS A 28 -4.14 -9.04 -10.42
CA LYS A 28 -5.57 -9.29 -10.65
C LYS A 28 -6.40 -9.02 -9.38
N SER A 29 -5.87 -9.41 -8.21
CA SER A 29 -6.54 -9.16 -6.93
C SER A 29 -6.65 -7.66 -6.60
N LEU A 30 -5.70 -6.84 -7.06
CA LEU A 30 -5.78 -5.38 -6.93
C LEU A 30 -7.05 -4.84 -7.60
N ILE A 31 -7.36 -5.29 -8.82
CA ILE A 31 -8.54 -4.84 -9.57
C ILE A 31 -9.82 -5.13 -8.77
N ILE A 32 -9.93 -6.33 -8.20
CA ILE A 32 -11.10 -6.74 -7.41
C ILE A 32 -11.27 -5.81 -6.20
N ILE A 33 -10.18 -5.50 -5.51
CA ILE A 33 -10.20 -4.66 -4.31
C ILE A 33 -10.50 -3.19 -4.65
N GLN A 34 -10.02 -2.70 -5.78
CA GLN A 34 -10.38 -1.36 -6.28
C GLN A 34 -11.88 -1.28 -6.58
N LEU A 35 -12.45 -2.28 -7.25
CA LEU A 35 -13.88 -2.34 -7.56
C LEU A 35 -14.74 -2.43 -6.29
N LEU A 36 -14.31 -3.23 -5.30
CA LEU A 36 -14.97 -3.25 -3.99
C LEU A 36 -14.90 -1.87 -3.33
N GLY A 37 -13.73 -1.23 -3.31
CA GLY A 37 -13.56 0.11 -2.76
C GLY A 37 -14.51 1.12 -3.39
N ILE A 38 -14.59 1.14 -4.71
CA ILE A 38 -15.51 2.03 -5.44
C ILE A 38 -16.96 1.70 -5.07
N GLY A 39 -17.33 0.42 -5.05
CA GLY A 39 -18.68 -0.01 -4.67
C GLY A 39 -19.09 0.48 -3.28
N PHE A 40 -18.20 0.37 -2.30
CA PHE A 40 -18.44 0.90 -0.95
C PHE A 40 -18.45 2.43 -0.91
N SER A 41 -17.57 3.10 -1.67
CA SER A 41 -17.55 4.57 -1.76
C SER A 41 -18.82 5.16 -2.40
N LEU A 42 -19.53 4.40 -3.24
CA LEU A 42 -20.80 4.82 -3.83
C LEU A 42 -21.97 4.81 -2.83
N LEU A 43 -21.86 4.08 -1.72
CA LEU A 43 -22.91 4.00 -0.69
C LEU A 43 -22.99 5.25 0.21
N ALA A 44 -22.51 6.41 -0.29
CA ALA A 44 -22.24 7.66 0.42
C ALA A 44 -21.28 7.49 1.61
N SER A 45 -20.11 8.13 1.54
CA SER A 45 -19.11 8.10 2.63
C SER A 45 -19.48 9.00 3.82
N GLY A 46 -20.52 9.83 3.68
CA GLY A 46 -21.06 10.69 4.72
C GLY A 46 -22.07 11.68 4.13
N GLY A 47 -23.03 12.14 4.93
CA GLY A 47 -24.01 13.14 4.51
C GLY A 47 -24.52 13.95 5.69
N GLY A 48 -24.87 15.20 5.43
CA GLY A 48 -25.45 16.11 6.41
C GLY A 48 -26.73 16.72 5.87
N SER A 49 -27.78 16.74 6.68
CA SER A 49 -29.00 17.46 6.37
C SER A 49 -29.20 18.61 7.35
N SER A 50 -29.57 19.78 6.83
CA SER A 50 -29.97 20.93 7.62
C SER A 50 -31.37 21.37 7.17
N SER A 51 -32.25 21.65 8.12
CA SER A 51 -33.63 22.05 7.85
C SER A 51 -34.02 23.21 8.76
N ASP A 52 -34.69 24.21 8.21
CA ASP A 52 -35.22 25.38 8.94
C ASP A 52 -36.75 25.52 8.76
N GLY A 53 -37.46 24.39 8.64
CA GLY A 53 -38.92 24.34 8.51
C GLY A 53 -39.49 24.72 7.13
N TYR A 54 -38.80 25.57 6.36
CA TYR A 54 -39.20 25.96 5.00
C TYR A 54 -38.32 25.37 3.89
N ILE A 55 -37.04 25.12 4.20
CA ILE A 55 -36.05 24.60 3.25
C ILE A 55 -35.29 23.48 3.95
N THR A 56 -35.13 22.36 3.24
CA THR A 56 -34.26 21.26 3.65
C THR A 56 -33.13 21.12 2.64
N VAL A 57 -31.89 21.20 3.12
CA VAL A 57 -30.69 21.02 2.32
C VAL A 57 -30.03 19.73 2.77
N SER A 58 -29.88 18.77 1.87
CA SER A 58 -29.11 17.54 2.06
C SER A 58 -27.83 17.60 1.23
N VAL A 59 -26.70 17.34 1.87
CA VAL A 59 -25.39 17.28 1.21
C VAL A 59 -24.83 15.88 1.41
N ASP A 60 -24.60 15.18 0.30
CA ASP A 60 -23.93 13.88 0.28
C ASP A 60 -22.49 14.04 -0.17
N THR A 61 -21.57 13.43 0.59
CA THR A 61 -20.13 13.47 0.32
C THR A 61 -19.67 12.11 -0.18
N TYR A 62 -19.00 12.12 -1.32
CA TYR A 62 -18.40 10.94 -1.94
C TYR A 62 -16.88 11.09 -1.95
N SER A 63 -16.19 10.13 -1.34
CA SER A 63 -14.73 10.14 -1.19
C SER A 63 -14.09 8.82 -1.63
N VAL A 64 -12.84 8.91 -2.04
CA VAL A 64 -11.98 7.78 -2.46
C VAL A 64 -11.27 7.15 -1.25
N ASP A 65 -11.50 7.66 -0.04
CA ASP A 65 -10.82 7.22 1.19
C ASP A 65 -10.97 5.71 1.44
N LEU A 66 -12.15 5.13 1.15
CA LEU A 66 -12.37 3.69 1.31
C LEU A 66 -11.55 2.88 0.30
N VAL A 67 -11.45 3.35 -0.94
CA VAL A 67 -10.59 2.75 -1.97
C VAL A 67 -9.12 2.78 -1.51
N PHE A 68 -8.68 3.90 -0.95
CA PHE A 68 -7.32 4.05 -0.41
C PHE A 68 -7.08 3.08 0.74
N ILE A 69 -7.98 2.99 1.73
CA ILE A 69 -7.86 2.08 2.88
C ILE A 69 -7.80 0.61 2.43
N PHE A 70 -8.68 0.19 1.52
CA PHE A 70 -8.64 -1.17 0.99
C PHE A 70 -7.36 -1.47 0.23
N THR A 71 -6.81 -0.48 -0.49
CA THR A 71 -5.51 -0.62 -1.17
C THR A 71 -4.36 -0.76 -0.17
N LEU A 72 -4.40 -0.04 0.96
CA LEU A 72 -3.41 -0.19 2.04
C LEU A 72 -3.45 -1.59 2.65
N ILE A 73 -4.65 -2.10 2.94
CA ILE A 73 -4.82 -3.47 3.46
C ILE A 73 -4.30 -4.49 2.46
N TRP A 74 -4.66 -4.33 1.19
CA TRP A 74 -4.20 -5.20 0.12
C TRP A 74 -2.68 -5.22 0.01
N ILE A 75 -2.03 -4.07 -0.06
CA ILE A 75 -0.58 -4.03 -0.26
C ILE A 75 0.18 -4.59 0.94
N PHE A 76 -0.36 -4.40 2.14
CA PHE A 76 0.15 -5.03 3.36
C PHE A 76 0.07 -6.56 3.27
N VAL A 77 -1.10 -7.10 2.91
CA VAL A 77 -1.32 -8.55 2.77
C VAL A 77 -0.44 -9.14 1.66
N THR A 78 -0.37 -8.50 0.49
CA THR A 78 0.49 -8.92 -0.62
C THR A 78 1.97 -8.96 -0.22
N SER A 79 2.42 -7.99 0.59
CA SER A 79 3.80 -7.95 1.09
C SER A 79 4.09 -9.09 2.07
N ILE A 80 3.12 -9.46 2.91
CA ILE A 80 3.23 -10.64 3.78
C ILE A 80 3.26 -11.92 2.94
N LEU A 81 2.37 -12.06 1.96
CA LEU A 81 2.28 -13.24 1.10
C LEU A 81 3.60 -13.50 0.38
N LEU A 82 4.26 -12.46 -0.13
CA LEU A 82 5.57 -12.55 -0.78
C LEU A 82 6.64 -13.18 0.12
N THR A 83 6.52 -13.02 1.43
CA THR A 83 7.44 -13.63 2.38
C THR A 83 7.12 -15.09 2.67
N THR A 84 5.99 -15.66 2.23
CA THR A 84 5.54 -17.01 2.62
C THR A 84 6.44 -18.12 2.05
N LYS A 85 6.46 -19.28 2.72
CA LYS A 85 7.29 -20.44 2.32
C LYS A 85 7.10 -20.85 0.86
N SER A 86 5.86 -20.92 0.37
CA SER A 86 5.57 -21.34 -1.02
C SER A 86 6.32 -20.47 -2.04
N TYR A 87 6.21 -19.16 -1.86
CA TYR A 87 6.84 -18.15 -2.71
C TYR A 87 8.36 -18.08 -2.56
N ARG A 88 8.88 -18.39 -1.36
CA ARG A 88 10.31 -18.53 -1.13
C ARG A 88 10.90 -19.81 -1.75
N PHE A 89 10.11 -20.86 -1.93
CA PHE A 89 10.57 -22.08 -2.61
C PHE A 89 10.72 -21.90 -4.12
N GLU A 90 9.88 -21.07 -4.75
CA GLU A 90 10.04 -20.69 -6.16
C GLU A 90 11.37 -19.96 -6.41
N ASP A 91 11.83 -19.15 -5.46
CA ASP A 91 13.12 -18.45 -5.51
C ASP A 91 14.34 -19.41 -5.50
N PHE A 92 14.22 -20.64 -5.00
CA PHE A 92 15.32 -21.63 -4.99
C PHE A 92 15.51 -22.35 -6.33
N THR A 93 14.60 -22.16 -7.28
CA THR A 93 14.74 -22.69 -8.65
C THR A 93 15.89 -22.03 -9.41
N PHE A 94 16.35 -20.86 -8.95
CA PHE A 94 17.47 -20.13 -9.52
C PHE A 94 18.71 -20.23 -8.61
N VAL A 95 19.91 -20.00 -9.17
CA VAL A 95 21.13 -19.78 -8.36
C VAL A 95 20.99 -18.42 -7.68
N THR A 96 20.56 -18.41 -6.42
CA THR A 96 20.19 -17.19 -5.69
C THR A 96 21.02 -16.99 -4.43
N SER A 97 21.35 -15.74 -4.13
CA SER A 97 21.81 -15.34 -2.80
C SER A 97 20.64 -14.74 -2.03
N ARG A 98 20.68 -14.77 -0.70
CA ARG A 98 19.60 -14.18 0.12
C ARG A 98 19.44 -12.69 -0.15
N LEU A 99 20.56 -12.01 -0.34
CA LEU A 99 20.59 -10.60 -0.69
C LEU A 99 19.91 -10.35 -2.04
N SER A 100 20.16 -11.19 -3.06
CA SER A 100 19.51 -11.02 -4.36
C SER A 100 17.99 -11.24 -4.28
N SER A 101 17.54 -12.24 -3.52
CA SER A 101 16.10 -12.48 -3.29
C SER A 101 15.42 -11.31 -2.57
N HIS A 102 16.03 -10.76 -1.51
CA HIS A 102 15.50 -9.59 -0.80
C HIS A 102 15.45 -8.33 -1.69
N LEU A 103 16.52 -8.04 -2.44
CA LEU A 103 16.55 -6.92 -3.38
C LEU A 103 15.48 -7.07 -4.47
N SER A 104 15.33 -8.26 -5.04
CA SER A 104 14.30 -8.56 -6.02
C SER A 104 12.88 -8.38 -5.46
N ASN A 105 12.65 -8.80 -4.20
CA ASN A 105 11.38 -8.58 -3.50
C ASN A 105 11.08 -7.09 -3.29
N ILE A 106 12.08 -6.30 -2.87
CA ILE A 106 11.92 -4.85 -2.68
C ILE A 106 11.55 -4.17 -3.99
N LEU A 107 12.23 -4.50 -5.09
CA LEU A 107 11.92 -3.97 -6.42
C LEU A 107 10.49 -4.34 -6.85
N TYR A 108 10.09 -5.60 -6.63
CA TYR A 108 8.71 -6.04 -6.88
C TYR A 108 7.70 -5.20 -6.07
N LEU A 109 7.89 -5.03 -4.76
CA LEU A 109 6.98 -4.25 -3.92
C LEU A 109 6.88 -2.78 -4.34
N ILE A 110 7.99 -2.16 -4.74
CA ILE A 110 7.99 -0.79 -5.28
C ILE A 110 7.12 -0.71 -6.55
N THR A 111 7.26 -1.68 -7.46
CA THR A 111 6.48 -1.67 -8.71
C THR A 111 5.00 -1.93 -8.50
N VAL A 112 4.66 -2.82 -7.58
CA VAL A 112 3.27 -3.07 -7.19
C VAL A 112 2.67 -1.85 -6.49
N SER A 113 3.45 -1.13 -5.67
CA SER A 113 3.04 0.14 -5.06
C SER A 113 2.75 1.21 -6.12
N ALA A 114 3.57 1.28 -7.17
CA ALA A 114 3.33 2.19 -8.29
C ALA A 114 2.05 1.83 -9.06
N ALA A 115 1.81 0.55 -9.33
CA ALA A 115 0.57 0.08 -9.95
C ALA A 115 -0.67 0.38 -9.09
N ALA A 116 -0.56 0.23 -7.77
CA ALA A 116 -1.61 0.59 -6.81
C ALA A 116 -1.91 2.10 -6.82
N MET A 117 -0.88 2.94 -6.91
CA MET A 117 -1.05 4.40 -7.02
C MET A 117 -1.75 4.79 -8.33
N ILE A 118 -1.34 4.21 -9.46
CA ILE A 118 -1.97 4.47 -10.76
C ILE A 118 -3.44 4.05 -10.69
N THR A 119 -3.73 2.83 -10.23
CA THR A 119 -5.12 2.35 -10.16
C THR A 119 -5.98 3.17 -9.21
N LEU A 120 -5.47 3.58 -8.04
CA LEU A 120 -6.20 4.45 -7.11
C LEU A 120 -6.53 5.81 -7.73
N THR A 121 -5.57 6.44 -8.41
CA THR A 121 -5.83 7.73 -9.07
C THR A 121 -6.87 7.59 -10.19
N LEU A 122 -6.85 6.50 -10.95
CA LEU A 122 -7.89 6.17 -11.93
C LEU A 122 -9.25 5.90 -11.26
N SER A 123 -9.27 5.22 -10.11
CA SER A 123 -10.49 4.99 -9.31
C SER A 123 -11.13 6.30 -8.86
N SER A 124 -10.34 7.34 -8.54
CA SER A 124 -10.87 8.68 -8.23
C SER A 124 -11.66 9.29 -9.38
N PHE A 125 -11.13 9.19 -10.61
CA PHE A 125 -11.83 9.67 -11.80
C PHE A 125 -13.07 8.85 -12.11
N LEU A 126 -12.97 7.52 -11.95
CA LEU A 126 -14.07 6.60 -12.20
C LEU A 126 -15.22 6.87 -11.22
N LEU A 127 -14.94 7.02 -9.92
CA LEU A 127 -15.94 7.36 -8.91
C LEU A 127 -16.62 8.69 -9.25
N TYR A 128 -15.85 9.73 -9.59
CA TYR A 128 -16.40 11.02 -9.99
C TYR A 128 -17.34 10.90 -11.20
N LEU A 129 -16.95 10.12 -12.22
CA LEU A 129 -17.78 9.87 -13.39
C LEU A 129 -19.08 9.15 -13.03
N LEU A 130 -19.02 8.12 -12.17
CA LEU A 130 -20.22 7.39 -11.73
C LEU A 130 -21.17 8.29 -10.95
N VAL A 131 -20.67 9.04 -9.95
CA VAL A 131 -21.50 9.97 -9.18
C VAL A 131 -22.14 10.99 -10.11
N ARG A 132 -21.42 11.52 -11.10
CA ARG A 132 -21.97 12.47 -12.07
C ARG A 132 -23.02 11.87 -13.00
N LEU A 133 -22.95 10.58 -13.32
CA LEU A 133 -23.96 9.92 -14.15
C LEU A 133 -25.22 9.55 -13.37
N PHE A 134 -25.11 9.22 -12.09
CA PHE A 134 -26.23 8.73 -11.27
C PHE A 134 -26.84 9.79 -10.36
N ALA A 135 -26.11 10.83 -9.97
CA ALA A 135 -26.64 11.91 -9.15
C ALA A 135 -27.33 12.97 -10.02
N ASN A 136 -28.63 13.17 -9.81
CA ASN A 136 -29.42 14.23 -10.46
C ASN A 136 -29.32 15.59 -9.72
N THR A 137 -28.35 15.74 -8.82
CA THR A 137 -28.15 16.94 -8.01
C THR A 137 -26.96 17.76 -8.52
N PRO A 138 -26.99 19.09 -8.38
CA PRO A 138 -25.85 19.93 -8.73
C PRO A 138 -24.62 19.53 -7.91
N LEU A 139 -23.54 19.16 -8.58
CA LEU A 139 -22.29 18.79 -7.93
C LEU A 139 -21.52 20.04 -7.51
N LEU A 140 -21.26 20.16 -6.21
CA LEU A 140 -20.34 21.16 -5.69
C LEU A 140 -18.92 20.57 -5.74
N TYR A 141 -18.03 21.24 -6.46
CA TYR A 141 -16.62 20.87 -6.51
C TYR A 141 -15.96 21.23 -5.18
N GLY A 142 -15.73 20.24 -4.33
CA GLY A 142 -14.81 20.37 -3.19
C GLY A 142 -13.34 20.39 -3.65
N GLY A 143 -12.43 20.75 -2.75
CA GLY A 143 -10.98 20.74 -3.01
C GLY A 143 -10.40 19.36 -3.39
N GLY A 144 -11.19 18.29 -3.30
CA GLY A 144 -10.88 16.92 -3.72
C GLY A 144 -11.54 16.47 -5.04
N SER A 145 -12.15 17.40 -5.81
CA SER A 145 -12.40 17.17 -7.24
C SER A 145 -11.09 16.75 -7.93
N PRO A 146 -11.10 16.07 -9.10
CA PRO A 146 -9.96 16.06 -10.01
C PRO A 146 -9.63 17.51 -10.44
N GLY A 147 -9.10 18.26 -9.49
CA GLY A 147 -8.68 19.64 -9.58
C GLY A 147 -7.32 19.71 -10.24
N SER A 148 -6.73 20.91 -10.20
CA SER A 148 -5.53 21.29 -10.94
C SER A 148 -4.50 20.15 -11.06
N PRO A 149 -3.86 19.96 -12.24
CA PRO A 149 -2.92 18.87 -12.47
C PRO A 149 -1.83 18.72 -11.39
N GLY A 150 -1.45 19.83 -10.74
CA GLY A 150 -0.52 19.83 -9.62
C GLY A 150 -1.04 19.11 -8.36
N ALA A 151 -2.31 19.30 -7.99
CA ALA A 151 -2.90 18.63 -6.83
C ALA A 151 -2.98 17.11 -7.05
N LEU A 152 -3.25 16.68 -8.29
CA LEU A 152 -3.27 15.27 -8.67
C LEU A 152 -1.88 14.64 -8.57
N LEU A 153 -0.86 15.31 -9.09
CA LEU A 153 0.52 14.81 -9.00
C LEU A 153 0.99 14.70 -7.54
N LEU A 154 0.63 15.67 -6.71
CA LEU A 154 0.95 15.64 -5.28
C LEU A 154 0.24 14.50 -4.54
N SER A 155 -1.05 14.29 -4.80
CA SER A 155 -1.81 13.19 -4.19
C SER A 155 -1.31 11.83 -4.67
N ALA A 156 -1.03 11.68 -5.96
CA ALA A 156 -0.42 10.47 -6.53
C ALA A 156 0.95 10.17 -5.87
N GLY A 157 1.80 11.18 -5.74
CA GLY A 157 3.08 11.05 -5.05
C GLY A 157 2.91 10.62 -3.59
N ALA A 158 1.94 11.20 -2.87
CA ALA A 158 1.66 10.85 -1.49
C ALA A 158 1.16 9.40 -1.37
N PHE A 159 0.25 8.97 -2.24
CA PHE A 159 -0.24 7.58 -2.27
C PHE A 159 0.90 6.58 -2.51
N LEU A 160 1.78 6.85 -3.47
CA LEU A 160 2.93 5.99 -3.73
C LEU A 160 3.83 5.85 -2.49
N LEU A 161 4.11 6.96 -1.80
CA LEU A 161 4.92 6.95 -0.59
C LEU A 161 4.25 6.13 0.52
N TYR A 162 2.96 6.33 0.78
CA TYR A 162 2.23 5.55 1.77
C TYR A 162 2.20 4.04 1.43
N PHE A 163 2.03 3.69 0.15
CA PHE A 163 2.08 2.29 -0.29
C PHE A 163 3.47 1.66 -0.13
N ILE A 164 4.54 2.40 -0.38
CA ILE A 164 5.91 1.94 -0.08
C ILE A 164 6.11 1.74 1.42
N LEU A 165 5.62 2.66 2.27
CA LEU A 165 5.73 2.52 3.72
C LEU A 165 5.00 1.28 4.22
N VAL A 166 3.73 1.11 3.81
CA VAL A 166 2.91 -0.02 4.26
C VAL A 166 3.40 -1.34 3.70
N SER A 167 3.92 -1.38 2.47
CA SER A 167 4.56 -2.58 1.94
C SER A 167 5.84 -2.94 2.69
N ALA A 168 6.67 -1.96 3.09
CA ALA A 168 7.85 -2.21 3.92
C ALA A 168 7.46 -2.78 5.30
N LEU A 169 6.41 -2.23 5.93
CA LEU A 169 5.86 -2.76 7.17
C LEU A 169 5.34 -4.19 6.99
N GLY A 170 4.55 -4.45 5.95
CA GLY A 170 4.02 -5.78 5.62
C GLY A 170 5.12 -6.79 5.32
N TYR A 171 6.19 -6.38 4.66
CA TYR A 171 7.32 -7.25 4.35
C TYR A 171 8.10 -7.62 5.61
N LEU A 172 8.37 -6.66 6.50
CA LEU A 172 8.98 -6.94 7.80
C LEU A 172 8.08 -7.83 8.65
N ALA A 173 6.79 -7.51 8.71
CA ALA A 173 5.77 -8.28 9.40
C ALA A 173 5.75 -9.74 8.93
N GLY A 174 5.69 -9.96 7.62
CA GLY A 174 5.70 -11.30 7.02
C GLY A 174 6.98 -12.07 7.33
N GLY A 175 8.13 -11.39 7.27
CA GLY A 175 9.40 -11.95 7.70
C GLY A 175 9.42 -12.38 9.17
N LEU A 176 8.96 -11.55 10.10
CA LEU A 176 8.85 -11.91 11.52
C LEU A 176 7.83 -13.03 11.76
N ALA A 177 6.71 -13.03 11.05
CA ALA A 177 5.71 -14.08 11.07
C ALA A 177 6.25 -15.45 10.66
N GLN A 178 7.26 -15.50 9.78
CA GLN A 178 7.94 -16.77 9.47
C GLN A 178 8.72 -17.34 10.66
N ILE A 179 9.20 -16.48 11.56
CA ILE A 179 9.96 -16.89 12.75
C ILE A 179 9.00 -17.48 13.79
N HIS A 180 7.87 -16.82 14.04
CA HIS A 180 6.84 -17.31 14.95
C HIS A 180 5.44 -17.22 14.32
N LYS A 181 4.82 -18.38 14.06
CA LYS A 181 3.49 -18.46 13.43
C LYS A 181 2.39 -17.69 14.19
N SER A 182 2.53 -17.50 15.51
CA SER A 182 1.61 -16.71 16.33
C SER A 182 1.61 -15.22 15.98
N LEU A 183 2.69 -14.68 15.41
CA LEU A 183 2.78 -13.27 15.02
C LEU A 183 1.90 -12.94 13.81
N ILE A 184 1.48 -13.93 13.02
CA ILE A 184 0.61 -13.73 11.83
C ILE A 184 -0.73 -13.11 12.23
N ALA A 185 -1.33 -13.55 13.34
CA ALA A 185 -2.61 -13.03 13.82
C ALA A 185 -2.47 -11.72 14.60
N VAL A 186 -1.33 -11.53 15.28
CA VAL A 186 -1.08 -10.37 16.14
C VAL A 186 -0.70 -9.12 15.33
N LEU A 187 0.00 -9.29 14.21
CA LEU A 187 0.54 -8.18 13.42
C LEU A 187 -0.50 -7.23 12.81
N PRO A 188 -1.58 -7.69 12.15
CA PRO A 188 -2.63 -6.80 11.65
C PRO A 188 -3.31 -6.05 12.80
N VAL A 189 -3.52 -6.72 13.93
CA VAL A 189 -4.15 -6.14 15.11
C VAL A 189 -3.25 -5.07 15.73
N VAL A 190 -1.94 -5.31 15.85
CA VAL A 190 -0.99 -4.37 16.46
C VAL A 190 -0.66 -3.19 15.55
N LEU A 191 -0.57 -3.39 14.24
CA LEU A 191 -0.16 -2.33 13.32
C LEU A 191 -1.33 -1.49 12.77
N ILE A 192 -2.55 -2.05 12.70
CA ILE A 192 -3.70 -1.38 12.11
C ILE A 192 -4.76 -1.06 13.17
N VAL A 193 -5.16 -2.05 13.97
CA VAL A 193 -6.28 -1.90 14.92
C VAL A 193 -5.84 -1.13 16.18
N LEU A 194 -4.67 -1.44 16.73
CA LEU A 194 -4.16 -0.85 17.95
C LEU A 194 -3.95 0.67 17.83
N PRO A 195 -3.36 1.22 16.75
CA PRO A 195 -3.19 2.67 16.63
C PRO A 195 -4.52 3.41 16.48
N ILE A 196 -5.52 2.81 15.83
CA ILE A 196 -6.88 3.36 15.71
C ILE A 196 -7.59 3.33 17.08
N TYR A 197 -7.44 2.25 17.84
CA TYR A 197 -8.06 2.14 19.16
C TYR A 197 -7.37 3.04 20.19
N LEU A 198 -6.03 3.14 20.14
CA LEU A 198 -5.22 3.98 21.01
C LEU A 198 -5.36 5.48 20.69
N SER A 199 -5.61 5.85 19.43
CA SER A 199 -5.89 7.25 19.08
C SER A 199 -7.22 7.74 19.66
N ILE A 200 -8.22 6.86 19.73
CA ILE A 200 -9.54 7.15 20.32
C ILE A 200 -9.48 7.19 21.86
N SER A 201 -8.64 6.36 22.50
CA SER A 201 -8.67 6.15 23.96
C SER A 201 -7.54 6.82 24.75
N LEU A 202 -6.35 7.01 24.16
CA LEU A 202 -5.13 7.37 24.89
C LEU A 202 -4.37 8.58 24.32
N GLY A 203 -4.94 9.28 23.33
CA GLY A 203 -4.34 10.52 22.83
C GLY A 203 -2.94 10.30 22.24
N VAL A 204 -2.74 9.19 21.52
CA VAL A 204 -1.48 8.93 20.80
C VAL A 204 -1.43 9.80 19.53
N TYR A 205 -1.36 11.11 19.75
CA TYR A 205 -1.14 12.14 18.74
C TYR A 205 0.20 12.03 17.98
N PRO A 206 1.34 11.54 18.53
CA PRO A 206 2.64 11.82 17.91
C PRO A 206 2.91 11.05 16.61
N LEU A 207 2.49 9.78 16.47
CA LEU A 207 2.70 9.01 15.23
C LEU A 207 1.75 9.46 14.11
N TYR A 208 0.50 9.73 14.45
CA TYR A 208 -0.48 10.28 13.52
C TYR A 208 -0.04 11.66 13.04
N SER A 209 0.37 12.55 13.95
CA SER A 209 0.87 13.88 13.58
C SER A 209 2.18 13.84 12.78
N PHE A 210 3.03 12.83 13.02
CA PHE A 210 4.35 12.77 12.36
C PHE A 210 4.28 12.46 10.86
N TYR A 211 3.31 11.63 10.43
CA TYR A 211 3.13 11.26 9.02
C TYR A 211 1.91 11.92 8.37
N ILE A 212 0.78 12.03 9.07
CA ILE A 212 -0.49 12.46 8.44
C ILE A 212 -0.71 13.97 8.53
N ALA A 213 -0.24 14.63 9.60
CA ALA A 213 -0.41 16.08 9.77
C ALA A 213 0.71 16.92 9.14
N GLU A 214 1.60 16.31 8.35
CA GLU A 214 2.72 17.01 7.72
C GLU A 214 2.24 17.82 6.49
N SER A 215 2.52 19.12 6.48
CA SER A 215 2.08 20.02 5.40
C SER A 215 3.00 20.00 4.18
N SER A 216 4.27 19.63 4.36
CA SER A 216 5.28 19.62 3.30
C SER A 216 5.47 18.24 2.68
N PHE A 217 5.17 18.13 1.39
CA PHE A 217 5.36 16.91 0.61
C PHE A 217 6.80 16.38 0.65
N TRP A 218 7.80 17.26 0.56
CA TRP A 218 9.22 16.87 0.54
C TRP A 218 9.68 16.27 1.87
N ILE A 219 9.26 16.88 2.99
CA ILE A 219 9.59 16.40 4.33
C ILE A 219 8.94 15.03 4.56
N LEU A 220 7.68 14.87 4.15
CA LEU A 220 6.97 13.61 4.18
C LEU A 220 7.69 12.52 3.37
N GLY A 221 8.16 12.86 2.16
CA GLY A 221 8.95 11.95 1.31
C GLY A 221 10.22 11.45 1.98
N ILE A 222 11.01 12.34 2.58
CA ILE A 222 12.25 11.96 3.27
C ILE A 222 11.96 11.05 4.46
N LYS A 223 10.96 11.39 5.29
CA LYS A 223 10.55 10.58 6.44
C LYS A 223 10.17 9.17 6.01
N ILE A 224 9.35 9.06 4.96
CA ILE A 224 8.85 7.77 4.49
C ILE A 224 9.96 6.93 3.86
N ILE A 225 10.79 7.52 3.00
CA ILE A 225 11.90 6.78 2.34
C ILE A 225 12.90 6.30 3.40
N PHE A 226 13.24 7.15 4.38
CA PHE A 226 14.16 6.78 5.45
C PHE A 226 13.61 5.64 6.31
N THR A 227 12.32 5.70 6.68
CA THR A 227 11.69 4.65 7.48
C THR A 227 11.52 3.35 6.69
N ALA A 228 11.12 3.41 5.42
CA ALA A 228 11.09 2.24 4.54
C ALA A 228 12.48 1.61 4.38
N ALA A 229 13.54 2.42 4.23
CA ALA A 229 14.92 1.93 4.14
C ALA A 229 15.37 1.22 5.42
N ILE A 230 15.01 1.73 6.60
CA ILE A 230 15.27 1.07 7.89
C ILE A 230 14.52 -0.27 7.98
N LEU A 231 13.24 -0.30 7.60
CA LEU A 231 12.43 -1.52 7.67
C LEU A 231 12.95 -2.61 6.72
N PHE A 232 13.26 -2.26 5.47
CA PHE A 232 13.85 -3.18 4.50
C PHE A 232 15.29 -3.58 4.87
N GLY A 233 16.09 -2.66 5.41
CA GLY A 233 17.43 -2.97 5.90
C GLY A 233 17.40 -3.92 7.10
N GLY A 234 16.48 -3.69 8.03
CA GLY A 234 16.30 -4.51 9.23
C GLY A 234 15.99 -5.97 8.90
N ILE A 235 15.10 -6.22 7.93
CA ILE A 235 14.78 -7.58 7.52
C ILE A 235 15.96 -8.27 6.81
N ILE A 236 16.70 -7.55 5.96
CA ILE A 236 17.91 -8.09 5.32
C ILE A 236 18.91 -8.53 6.38
N LEU A 237 19.19 -7.68 7.37
CA LEU A 237 20.13 -8.00 8.45
C LEU A 237 19.68 -9.20 9.30
N LEU A 238 18.40 -9.28 9.65
CA LEU A 238 17.84 -10.39 10.44
C LEU A 238 17.95 -11.74 9.72
N PHE A 239 17.76 -11.77 8.40
CA PHE A 239 17.71 -13.02 7.62
C PHE A 239 19.03 -13.39 6.94
N ASN A 240 19.99 -12.47 6.86
CA ASN A 240 21.33 -12.78 6.35
C ASN A 240 22.12 -13.68 7.30
N ASN A 241 21.89 -13.58 8.62
CA ASN A 241 22.66 -14.30 9.64
C ASN A 241 22.16 -15.71 9.98
N ARG A 242 20.99 -16.14 9.47
CA ARG A 242 20.48 -17.50 9.73
C ARG A 242 20.97 -18.42 8.63
N GLU A 243 21.94 -19.29 8.90
CA GLU A 243 22.56 -20.20 7.93
C GLU A 243 21.56 -21.01 7.08
N VAL A 244 22.00 -21.39 5.88
CA VAL A 244 21.28 -22.27 4.94
C VAL A 244 21.18 -23.65 5.59
N ARG A 245 19.99 -24.03 6.06
CA ARG A 245 19.70 -25.45 6.23
C ARG A 245 19.19 -25.96 4.89
N ALA A 246 20.01 -26.81 4.28
CA ALA A 246 19.67 -27.66 3.14
C ALA A 246 18.41 -28.49 3.42
#